data_AF-A0A9X2EUY6-F1
#
_entry.id   AF-A0A9X2EUY6-F1
#
_cell.length_a   1.000
_cell.length_b   1.000
_cell.length_c   1.000
_cell.angle_alpha   90.00
_cell.angle_beta   90.00
_cell.angle_gamma   90.00
#
_symmetry.space_group_name_H-M   'P 1'
#
loop_
_entity.id
_entity.type
_entity.pdbx_description
1 polymer ?
#
loop_
_entity_poly.entity_id
_entity_poly.type
_entity_poly.pdbx_seq_one_letter_code
_entity_poly.pdbx_strand_id
1 'polypeptide(L)'
;MYSSVLTGLGLLSCILASSVFYLGCPNQQWREQRPLQFYPALIAALVLLVVSWALFRQSFSIMSTSFTLLCLLMLALGLLPFSGVLDKPGKVLGKKKKRIQKGLEGYKPQWWLKGLCAVFLGLPIAVASAGLVAWWGPGGVVVDDRTQFVMWVITPIWLTFVSLIYLFTSVRRMLSFYVGLNLLLFTLLWTARFGG
;
A
#
# COMPACT_ATOMS: atom_id res chain seq x y z
N MET A 1 -5.57 24.46 -20.39
CA MET A 1 -6.52 24.75 -19.29
C MET A 1 -7.47 23.60 -19.01
N TYR A 2 -8.15 23.03 -20.02
CA TYR A 2 -9.10 21.91 -19.83
C TYR A 2 -8.50 20.67 -19.15
N SER A 3 -7.30 20.23 -19.54
CA SER A 3 -6.65 19.05 -18.93
C SER A 3 -6.39 19.22 -17.41
N SER A 4 -5.94 20.40 -16.98
CA SER A 4 -5.71 20.68 -15.54
C SER A 4 -7.00 20.63 -14.73
N VAL A 5 -8.11 21.14 -15.27
CA VAL A 5 -9.43 21.09 -14.61
C VAL A 5 -9.93 19.65 -14.50
N LEU A 6 -9.78 18.84 -15.55
CA LEU A 6 -10.15 17.42 -15.55
C LEU A 6 -9.35 16.61 -14.51
N THR A 7 -8.05 16.87 -14.37
CA THR A 7 -7.23 16.23 -13.33
C THR A 7 -7.65 16.65 -11.92
N GLY A 8 -8.01 17.92 -11.71
CA GLY A 8 -8.55 18.42 -10.44
C GLY A 8 -9.88 17.75 -10.07
N LEU A 9 -10.78 17.59 -11.04
CA LEU A 9 -12.04 16.87 -10.84
C LEU A 9 -11.81 15.40 -10.51
N GLY A 10 -10.85 14.74 -11.19
CA GLY A 10 -10.46 13.36 -10.90
C GLY A 10 -9.89 13.16 -9.48
N LEU A 11 -9.16 14.15 -8.95
CA LEU A 11 -8.69 14.14 -7.56
C LEU A 11 -9.84 14.28 -6.57
N LEU A 12 -10.74 15.24 -6.81
CA LEU A 12 -11.89 15.48 -5.94
C LEU A 12 -12.81 14.26 -5.88
N SER A 13 -13.09 13.62 -7.02
CA SER A 13 -13.91 12.39 -7.04
C SER A 13 -13.23 11.23 -6.29
N CYS A 14 -11.90 11.15 -6.28
CA CYS A 14 -11.17 10.11 -5.55
C CYS A 14 -11.24 10.31 -4.03
N ILE A 15 -11.10 11.55 -3.58
CA ILE A 15 -11.26 11.93 -2.16
C ILE A 15 -12.70 11.67 -1.71
N LEU A 16 -13.69 12.03 -2.53
CA LEU A 16 -15.09 11.75 -2.25
C LEU A 16 -15.37 10.24 -2.18
N ALA A 17 -14.86 9.45 -3.13
CA ALA A 17 -15.01 8.00 -3.12
C ALA A 17 -14.48 7.37 -1.82
N SER A 18 -13.28 7.78 -1.41
CA SER A 18 -12.62 7.28 -0.20
C SER A 18 -13.39 7.69 1.06
N SER A 19 -13.91 8.91 1.10
CA SER A 19 -14.73 9.42 2.21
C SER A 19 -16.05 8.68 2.32
N VAL A 20 -16.77 8.49 1.21
CA VAL A 20 -18.04 7.74 1.16
C VAL A 20 -17.83 6.29 1.61
N PHE A 21 -16.77 5.64 1.14
CA PHE A 21 -16.43 4.28 1.56
C PHE A 21 -16.17 4.19 3.07
N TYR A 22 -15.38 5.11 3.62
CA TYR A 22 -15.07 5.13 5.06
C TYR A 22 -16.29 5.41 5.93
N LEU A 23 -17.19 6.32 5.51
CA LEU A 23 -18.45 6.60 6.21
C LEU A 23 -19.44 5.42 6.20
N GLY A 24 -19.31 4.49 5.25
CA GLY A 24 -20.07 3.24 5.24
C GLY A 24 -19.43 2.11 6.03
N CYS A 25 -18.15 2.22 6.39
CA CYS A 25 -17.40 1.13 7.02
C CYS A 25 -17.92 0.82 8.43
N PRO A 26 -18.05 -0.48 8.79
CA PRO A 26 -18.57 -0.86 10.10
C PRO A 26 -17.65 -0.43 11.26
N ASN A 27 -16.36 -0.24 10.98
CA ASN A 27 -15.33 0.16 11.94
C ASN A 27 -15.00 1.67 11.89
N GLN A 28 -15.91 2.49 11.36
CA GLN A 28 -15.74 3.95 11.33
C GLN A 28 -15.61 4.51 12.76
N GLN A 29 -14.57 5.31 13.01
CA GLN A 29 -14.28 5.86 14.34
C GLN A 29 -14.79 7.30 14.56
N TRP A 30 -15.19 8.00 13.50
CA TRP A 30 -15.57 9.42 13.55
C TRP A 30 -16.96 9.69 14.13
N ARG A 31 -17.94 8.82 13.88
CA ARG A 31 -19.34 9.09 14.22
C ARG A 31 -19.93 7.91 14.96
N GLU A 32 -20.65 8.19 16.04
CA GLU A 32 -21.32 7.18 16.88
C GLU A 32 -22.53 6.56 16.17
N GLN A 33 -23.17 7.33 15.28
CA GLN A 33 -24.26 6.86 14.43
C GLN A 33 -23.79 6.72 12.99
N ARG A 34 -24.08 5.58 12.37
CA ARG A 34 -23.71 5.30 10.98
C ARG A 34 -24.64 6.06 10.03
N PRO A 35 -24.13 7.01 9.22
CA PRO A 35 -24.98 7.74 8.29
C PRO A 35 -25.35 6.91 7.06
N LEU A 36 -24.53 5.92 6.70
CA LEU A 36 -24.67 5.10 5.50
C LEU A 36 -24.53 3.62 5.85
N GLN A 37 -25.31 2.78 5.19
CA GLN A 37 -25.11 1.32 5.23
C GLN A 37 -23.89 0.94 4.38
N PHE A 38 -23.20 -0.14 4.75
CA PHE A 38 -21.93 -0.54 4.13
C PHE A 38 -22.05 -0.82 2.62
N TYR A 39 -23.03 -1.65 2.23
CA TYR A 39 -23.20 -2.07 0.85
C TYR A 39 -23.49 -0.91 -0.13
N PRO A 40 -24.45 0.00 0.12
CA PRO A 40 -24.66 1.13 -0.79
C PRO A 40 -23.47 2.10 -0.81
N ALA A 41 -22.78 2.29 0.31
CA ALA A 41 -21.58 3.12 0.36
C ALA A 41 -20.41 2.51 -0.45
N LEU A 42 -20.23 1.19 -0.41
CA LEU A 42 -19.25 0.47 -1.23
C LEU A 42 -19.54 0.65 -2.72
N ILE A 43 -20.80 0.45 -3.14
CA ILE A 43 -21.19 0.60 -4.54
C ILE A 43 -20.98 2.05 -5.01
N ALA A 44 -21.43 3.02 -4.23
CA ALA A 44 -21.25 4.44 -4.55
C ALA A 44 -19.75 4.82 -4.66
N ALA A 45 -18.91 4.32 -3.76
CA ALA A 45 -17.47 4.53 -3.82
C ALA A 45 -16.82 3.89 -5.06
N LEU A 46 -17.22 2.67 -5.44
CA LEU A 46 -16.73 2.02 -6.66
C LEU A 46 -17.12 2.80 -7.92
N VAL A 47 -18.35 3.30 -8.00
CA VAL A 47 -18.80 4.14 -9.12
C VAL A 47 -17.96 5.43 -9.20
N LEU A 48 -17.75 6.11 -8.06
CA LEU A 48 -16.92 7.31 -8.02
C LEU A 48 -15.46 7.02 -8.39
N LEU A 49 -14.91 5.85 -8.06
CA LEU A 49 -13.57 5.43 -8.49
C LEU A 49 -13.49 5.21 -10.00
N VAL A 50 -14.51 4.60 -10.60
CA VAL A 50 -14.60 4.44 -12.06
C VAL A 50 -14.69 5.79 -12.76
N VAL A 51 -15.46 6.74 -12.20
CA VAL A 51 -15.52 8.12 -12.71
C VAL A 51 -14.17 8.83 -12.59
N SER A 52 -13.50 8.74 -11.44
CA SER A 52 -12.13 9.22 -11.24
C SER A 52 -11.16 8.66 -12.28
N TRP A 53 -11.24 7.35 -12.54
CA TRP A 53 -10.39 6.67 -13.50
C TRP A 53 -10.64 7.18 -14.93
N ALA A 54 -11.91 7.33 -15.31
CA ALA A 54 -12.28 7.86 -16.62
C ALA A 54 -11.81 9.31 -16.82
N LEU A 55 -11.85 10.15 -15.77
CA LEU A 55 -11.36 11.53 -15.81
C LEU A 55 -9.84 11.59 -15.94
N PHE A 56 -9.11 10.79 -15.16
CA PHE A 56 -7.65 10.73 -15.25
C PHE A 56 -7.16 10.15 -16.57
N ARG A 57 -7.89 9.19 -17.16
CA ARG A 57 -7.58 8.60 -18.47
C ARG A 57 -7.62 9.60 -19.63
N GLN A 58 -8.22 10.78 -19.43
CA GLN A 58 -8.17 11.87 -20.43
C GLN A 58 -6.83 12.62 -20.42
N SER A 59 -6.06 12.52 -19.33
CA SER A 59 -4.79 13.25 -19.17
C SER A 59 -3.57 12.33 -19.03
N PHE A 60 -3.77 11.08 -18.61
CA PHE A 60 -2.68 10.12 -18.35
C PHE A 60 -2.86 8.83 -19.14
N SER A 61 -1.75 8.11 -19.35
CA SER A 61 -1.78 6.74 -19.85
C SER A 61 -2.56 5.82 -18.89
N ILE A 62 -3.04 4.69 -19.41
CA ILE A 62 -3.84 3.72 -18.63
C ILE A 62 -3.06 3.22 -17.40
N MET A 63 -1.76 2.98 -17.55
CA MET A 63 -0.89 2.52 -16.47
C MET A 63 -0.68 3.60 -15.41
N SER A 64 -0.40 4.83 -15.83
CA SER A 64 -0.21 5.97 -14.92
C SER A 64 -1.50 6.31 -14.16
N THR A 65 -2.65 6.26 -14.84
CA THR A 65 -3.97 6.47 -14.23
C THR A 65 -4.24 5.46 -13.11
N SER A 66 -4.03 4.18 -13.39
CA SER A 66 -4.31 3.09 -12.45
C SER A 66 -3.40 3.19 -11.23
N PHE A 67 -2.12 3.49 -11.46
CA PHE A 67 -1.15 3.72 -10.39
C PHE A 67 -1.51 4.92 -9.52
N THR A 68 -1.86 6.05 -10.14
CA THR A 68 -2.20 7.29 -9.43
C THR A 68 -3.43 7.08 -8.54
N LEU A 69 -4.43 6.37 -9.04
CA LEU A 69 -5.61 6.01 -8.26
C LEU A 69 -5.31 5.08 -7.09
N LEU A 70 -4.47 4.07 -7.29
CA LEU A 70 -4.05 3.18 -6.21
C LEU A 70 -3.31 3.96 -5.11
N CYS A 71 -2.37 4.84 -5.48
CA CYS A 71 -1.64 5.65 -4.49
C CYS A 71 -2.56 6.61 -3.73
N LEU A 72 -3.47 7.29 -4.43
CA LEU A 72 -4.43 8.19 -3.78
C LEU A 72 -5.37 7.44 -2.84
N LEU A 73 -5.84 6.27 -3.25
CA LEU A 73 -6.71 5.42 -2.41
C LEU A 73 -5.96 4.93 -1.17
N MET A 74 -4.71 4.46 -1.33
CA MET A 74 -3.87 4.02 -0.20
C MET A 74 -3.61 5.17 0.77
N LEU A 75 -3.30 6.36 0.26
CA LEU A 75 -3.06 7.55 1.09
C LEU A 75 -4.34 7.99 1.81
N ALA A 76 -5.47 8.09 1.09
CA ALA A 76 -6.73 8.53 1.65
C ALA A 76 -7.23 7.56 2.74
N LEU A 77 -7.26 6.25 2.46
CA LEU A 77 -7.67 5.24 3.45
C LEU A 77 -6.66 5.07 4.58
N GLY A 78 -5.39 5.41 4.37
CA GLY A 78 -4.39 5.49 5.43
C GLY A 78 -4.63 6.65 6.38
N LEU A 79 -4.91 7.85 5.86
CA LEU A 79 -5.08 9.08 6.66
C LEU A 79 -6.44 9.18 7.36
N LEU A 80 -7.51 8.72 6.72
CA LEU A 80 -8.88 8.77 7.25
C LEU A 80 -9.02 8.19 8.67
N PRO A 81 -8.53 6.98 9.00
CA PRO A 81 -8.63 6.45 10.35
C PRO A 81 -7.80 7.22 11.39
N PHE A 82 -6.64 7.77 11.02
CA PHE A 82 -5.77 8.47 11.97
C PHE A 82 -6.38 9.76 12.51
N SER A 83 -7.16 10.47 11.70
CA SER A 83 -7.84 11.69 12.16
C SER A 83 -8.85 11.43 13.29
N GLY A 84 -9.49 10.25 13.33
CA GLY A 84 -10.42 9.91 14.42
C GLY A 84 -9.74 9.58 15.75
N VAL A 85 -8.48 9.15 15.69
CA VAL A 85 -7.66 8.87 16.88
C VAL A 85 -7.22 10.16 17.57
N LEU A 86 -7.08 11.27 16.83
CA LEU A 86 -6.73 12.58 17.40
C LEU A 86 -7.84 13.16 18.28
N ASP A 87 -9.11 12.89 17.95
CA ASP A 87 -10.26 13.45 18.67
C ASP A 87 -10.55 12.76 20.02
N LYS A 88 -10.11 11.51 20.22
CA LYS A 88 -10.39 10.75 21.45
C LYS A 88 -9.12 10.12 22.03
N PRO A 89 -8.25 10.88 22.73
CA PRO A 89 -7.17 10.27 23.50
C PRO A 89 -7.77 9.34 24.57
N GLY A 90 -7.42 8.06 24.48
CA GLY A 90 -8.15 6.94 25.08
C GLY A 90 -8.44 7.06 26.57
N LYS A 91 -9.74 7.17 26.91
CA LYS A 91 -10.24 7.05 28.31
C LYS A 91 -10.71 5.65 28.71
N VAL A 92 -10.64 4.65 27.82
CA VAL A 92 -11.21 3.29 28.08
C VAL A 92 -10.16 2.25 28.54
N LEU A 93 -8.88 2.60 28.60
CA LEU A 93 -7.81 1.60 28.80
C LEU A 93 -7.47 1.27 30.27
N GLY A 94 -7.97 2.02 31.26
CA GLY A 94 -7.45 1.96 32.64
C GLY A 94 -7.58 0.62 33.37
N LYS A 95 -8.71 -0.10 33.21
CA LYS A 95 -8.96 -1.34 33.97
C LYS A 95 -8.57 -2.63 33.23
N LYS A 96 -8.67 -2.66 31.90
CA LYS A 96 -8.32 -3.84 31.07
C LYS A 96 -6.79 -3.97 30.86
N LYS A 97 -6.07 -2.84 30.81
CA LYS A 97 -4.61 -2.78 30.63
C LYS A 97 -3.84 -3.46 31.76
N LYS A 98 -4.33 -3.38 33.01
CA LYS A 98 -3.70 -3.99 34.19
C LYS A 98 -3.71 -5.53 34.18
N ARG A 99 -4.76 -6.16 33.63
CA ARG A 99 -4.89 -7.62 33.52
C ARG A 99 -4.10 -8.20 32.34
N ILE A 100 -4.03 -7.46 31.22
CA ILE A 100 -3.26 -7.84 30.04
C ILE A 100 -1.75 -7.62 30.28
N GLN A 101 -1.36 -6.56 31.01
CA GLN A 101 0.05 -6.31 31.39
C GLN A 101 0.69 -7.49 32.11
N LYS A 102 -0.03 -8.13 33.04
CA LYS A 102 0.47 -9.27 33.82
C LYS A 102 0.78 -10.52 32.98
N GLY A 103 0.17 -10.66 31.80
CA GLY A 103 0.50 -11.72 30.83
C GLY A 103 1.54 -11.31 29.77
N LEU A 104 1.80 -10.00 29.63
CA LEU A 104 2.75 -9.42 28.68
C LEU A 104 4.13 -9.15 29.28
N GLU A 105 4.37 -9.43 30.57
CA GLU A 105 5.65 -9.16 31.25
C GLU A 105 6.86 -9.88 30.60
N GLY A 106 6.63 -10.84 29.69
CA GLY A 106 7.66 -11.45 28.85
C GLY A 106 7.55 -11.18 27.33
N TYR A 107 6.47 -10.56 26.85
CA TYR A 107 6.24 -10.36 25.40
C TYR A 107 6.79 -9.00 24.96
N LYS A 108 8.06 -8.98 24.53
CA LYS A 108 8.64 -7.78 23.93
C LYS A 108 7.96 -7.50 22.58
N PRO A 109 7.39 -6.30 22.35
CA PRO A 109 6.77 -5.94 21.08
C PRO A 109 7.82 -5.89 19.96
N GLN A 110 7.91 -6.95 19.17
CA GLN A 110 8.88 -7.07 18.07
C GLN A 110 8.43 -6.38 16.76
N TRP A 111 7.26 -5.73 16.76
CA TRP A 111 6.66 -5.17 15.54
C TRP A 111 7.50 -4.06 14.92
N TRP A 112 8.20 -3.24 15.73
CA TRP A 112 9.10 -2.19 15.24
C TRP A 112 10.28 -2.77 14.46
N LEU A 113 10.90 -3.82 15.00
CA LEU A 113 12.02 -4.49 14.35
C LEU A 113 11.58 -5.22 13.08
N LYS A 114 10.40 -5.86 13.10
CA LYS A 114 9.80 -6.48 11.89
C LYS A 114 9.56 -5.44 10.81
N GLY A 115 9.00 -4.28 11.17
CA GLY A 115 8.74 -3.17 10.24
C GLY A 115 10.02 -2.62 9.62
N LEU A 116 11.03 -2.29 10.45
CA LEU A 116 12.33 -1.81 9.96
C LEU A 116 13.00 -2.84 9.03
N CYS A 117 13.07 -4.10 9.43
CA CYS A 117 13.66 -5.14 8.60
C CYS A 117 12.90 -5.33 7.29
N ALA A 118 11.57 -5.24 7.27
CA ALA A 118 10.83 -5.31 6.01
C ALA A 118 11.08 -4.12 5.09
N VAL A 119 11.16 -2.92 5.64
CA VAL A 119 11.45 -1.71 4.87
C VAL A 119 12.82 -1.86 4.20
N PHE A 120 13.85 -2.20 4.98
CA PHE A 120 15.23 -2.27 4.49
C PHE A 120 15.55 -3.53 3.67
N LEU A 121 15.00 -4.69 4.01
CA LEU A 121 15.25 -5.95 3.27
C LEU A 121 14.22 -6.21 2.18
N GLY A 122 13.03 -5.62 2.26
CA GLY A 122 12.00 -5.71 1.23
C GLY A 122 12.28 -4.80 0.03
N LEU A 123 12.94 -3.65 0.24
CA LEU A 123 13.26 -2.73 -0.87
C LEU A 123 14.21 -3.38 -1.88
N PRO A 124 15.32 -4.02 -1.49
CA PRO A 124 16.22 -4.67 -2.45
C PRO A 124 15.56 -5.86 -3.15
N ILE A 125 14.65 -6.60 -2.49
CA ILE A 125 13.82 -7.63 -3.13
C ILE A 125 12.98 -7.03 -4.26
N ALA A 126 12.32 -5.90 -4.00
CA ALA A 126 11.50 -5.22 -4.98
C ALA A 126 12.32 -4.69 -6.16
N VAL A 127 13.47 -4.10 -5.89
CA VAL A 127 14.40 -3.61 -6.93
C VAL A 127 14.95 -4.77 -7.76
N ALA A 128 15.39 -5.86 -7.14
CA ALA A 128 15.90 -7.03 -7.88
C ALA A 128 14.80 -7.67 -8.75
N SER A 129 13.57 -7.77 -8.22
CA SER A 129 12.41 -8.26 -8.99
C SER A 129 12.09 -7.37 -10.19
N ALA A 130 12.07 -6.05 -10.00
CA ALA A 130 11.86 -5.10 -11.09
C ALA A 130 12.99 -5.15 -12.13
N GLY A 131 14.25 -5.32 -11.67
CA GLY A 131 15.40 -5.51 -12.54
C GLY A 131 15.30 -6.77 -13.40
N LEU A 132 14.84 -7.89 -12.83
CA LEU A 132 14.60 -9.12 -13.59
C LEU A 132 13.54 -8.91 -14.68
N VAL A 133 12.47 -8.20 -14.38
CA VAL A 133 11.43 -7.83 -15.37
C VAL A 133 12.02 -6.94 -16.48
N ALA A 134 12.96 -6.05 -16.14
CA ALA A 134 13.63 -5.21 -17.12
C ALA A 134 14.54 -5.99 -18.09
N TRP A 135 15.26 -7.00 -17.59
CA TRP A 135 16.23 -7.80 -18.37
C TRP A 135 15.61 -8.98 -19.13
N TRP A 136 14.59 -9.64 -18.57
CA TRP A 136 13.93 -10.78 -19.21
C TRP A 136 12.72 -10.40 -20.10
N GLY A 137 12.36 -9.12 -20.17
CA GLY A 137 11.28 -8.67 -21.04
C GLY A 137 11.69 -8.65 -22.53
N PRO A 138 10.76 -8.91 -23.48
CA PRO A 138 11.02 -8.85 -24.92
C PRO A 138 11.29 -7.42 -25.44
N GLY A 139 12.38 -7.24 -26.18
CA GLY A 139 12.85 -5.94 -26.70
C GLY A 139 13.67 -5.16 -25.66
N GLY A 140 14.82 -4.60 -26.06
CA GLY A 140 15.77 -3.91 -25.19
C GLY A 140 15.21 -2.68 -24.43
N VAL A 141 16.03 -2.12 -23.55
CA VAL A 141 15.70 -1.12 -22.48
C VAL A 141 15.23 0.26 -22.99
N VAL A 142 14.90 0.43 -24.27
CA VAL A 142 14.84 1.75 -24.94
C VAL A 142 13.41 2.25 -25.26
N VAL A 143 12.37 1.78 -24.55
CA VAL A 143 11.01 2.32 -24.72
C VAL A 143 10.57 3.03 -23.43
N ASP A 144 10.23 4.31 -23.53
CA ASP A 144 9.93 5.23 -22.41
C ASP A 144 8.86 4.64 -21.46
N ASP A 145 7.85 3.99 -22.02
CA ASP A 145 6.77 3.34 -21.27
C ASP A 145 7.24 2.16 -20.39
N ARG A 146 8.28 1.44 -20.84
CA ARG A 146 8.80 0.28 -20.11
C ARG A 146 9.60 0.69 -18.89
N THR A 147 10.41 1.73 -19.03
CA THR A 147 11.19 2.28 -17.91
C THR A 147 10.26 2.79 -16.82
N GLN A 148 9.18 3.47 -17.22
CA GLN A 148 8.13 3.88 -16.29
C GLN A 148 7.48 2.66 -15.62
N PHE A 149 7.09 1.63 -16.37
CA PHE A 149 6.52 0.42 -15.80
C PHE A 149 7.45 -0.26 -14.77
N VAL A 150 8.73 -0.45 -15.12
CA VAL A 150 9.73 -1.04 -14.21
C VAL A 150 9.88 -0.20 -12.94
N MET A 151 9.93 1.13 -13.07
CA MET A 151 10.00 2.04 -11.93
C MET A 151 8.78 1.91 -11.02
N TRP A 152 7.58 1.87 -11.61
CA TRP A 152 6.32 1.85 -10.87
C TRP A 152 6.01 0.49 -10.23
N VAL A 153 6.55 -0.62 -10.75
CA VAL A 153 6.38 -1.97 -10.20
C VAL A 153 7.16 -2.19 -8.90
N ILE A 154 8.22 -1.40 -8.64
CA ILE A 154 9.00 -1.50 -7.40
C ILE A 154 8.11 -1.25 -6.17
N THR A 155 7.30 -0.18 -6.18
CA THR A 155 6.46 0.22 -5.04
C THR A 155 5.44 -0.85 -4.61
N PRO A 156 4.58 -1.42 -5.50
CA PRO A 156 3.62 -2.43 -5.10
C PRO A 156 4.30 -3.74 -4.66
N ILE A 157 5.40 -4.16 -5.30
CA ILE A 157 6.18 -5.31 -4.83
C ILE A 157 6.73 -5.04 -3.44
N TRP A 158 7.33 -3.87 -3.22
CA TRP A 158 7.88 -3.47 -1.93
C TRP A 158 6.82 -3.47 -0.83
N LEU A 159 5.66 -2.85 -1.07
CA LEU A 159 4.56 -2.82 -0.10
C LEU A 159 3.97 -4.21 0.18
N THR A 160 3.98 -5.11 -0.81
CA THR A 160 3.57 -6.51 -0.61
C THR A 160 4.49 -7.19 0.40
N PHE A 161 5.80 -7.02 0.27
CA PHE A 161 6.76 -7.55 1.24
C PHE A 161 6.59 -6.86 2.61
N VAL A 162 6.45 -5.52 2.66
CA VAL A 162 6.15 -4.82 3.92
C VAL A 162 4.90 -5.38 4.62
N SER A 163 3.88 -5.81 3.87
CA SER A 163 2.68 -6.46 4.42
C SER A 163 2.94 -7.91 4.89
N LEU A 164 3.78 -8.66 4.16
CA LEU A 164 4.12 -10.07 4.47
C LEU A 164 4.74 -10.25 5.87
N ILE A 165 5.26 -9.21 6.52
CA ILE A 165 5.79 -9.32 7.90
C ILE A 165 4.76 -9.80 8.91
N TYR A 166 3.48 -9.51 8.68
CA TYR A 166 2.41 -9.86 9.60
C TYR A 166 2.10 -11.36 9.58
N LEU A 167 2.53 -12.09 8.54
CA LEU A 167 2.45 -13.56 8.48
C LEU A 167 3.54 -14.23 9.33
N PHE A 168 4.63 -13.53 9.66
CA PHE A 168 5.71 -14.10 10.45
C PHE A 168 5.50 -13.89 11.94
N THR A 169 5.38 -14.99 12.69
CA THR A 169 5.32 -14.95 14.15
C THR A 169 6.68 -14.62 14.78
N SER A 170 7.79 -15.07 14.18
CA SER A 170 9.16 -14.87 14.67
C SER A 170 10.01 -13.99 13.74
N VAL A 171 10.76 -13.03 14.32
CA VAL A 171 11.71 -12.16 13.57
C VAL A 171 12.83 -12.97 12.91
N ARG A 172 13.33 -14.03 13.55
CA ARG A 172 14.41 -14.84 12.99
C ARG A 172 13.99 -15.55 11.70
N ARG A 173 12.78 -16.13 11.69
CA ARG A 173 12.21 -16.78 10.49
C ARG A 173 12.01 -15.77 9.37
N MET A 174 11.51 -14.58 9.70
CA MET A 174 11.35 -13.48 8.75
C MET A 174 12.70 -13.07 8.16
N LEU A 175 13.73 -12.85 9.00
CA LEU A 175 15.07 -12.49 8.54
C LEU A 175 15.68 -13.55 7.62
N SER A 176 15.63 -14.83 8.01
CA SER A 176 16.15 -15.92 7.17
C SER A 176 15.43 -15.98 5.81
N PHE A 177 14.11 -15.78 5.79
CA PHE A 177 13.34 -15.74 4.54
C PHE A 177 13.73 -14.55 3.66
N TYR A 178 13.80 -13.34 4.22
CA TYR A 178 14.13 -12.13 3.47
C TYR A 178 15.57 -12.13 2.96
N VAL A 179 16.53 -12.56 3.77
CA VAL A 179 17.94 -12.69 3.36
C VAL A 179 18.08 -13.77 2.29
N GLY A 180 17.45 -14.93 2.47
CA GLY A 180 17.45 -16.00 1.46
C GLY A 180 16.84 -15.57 0.13
N LEU A 181 15.72 -14.83 0.18
CA LEU A 181 15.06 -14.32 -1.03
C LEU A 181 15.90 -13.24 -1.73
N ASN A 182 16.56 -12.35 -0.97
CA ASN A 182 17.51 -11.40 -1.53
C ASN A 182 18.65 -12.11 -2.25
N LEU A 183 19.30 -13.07 -1.59
CA LEU A 183 20.40 -13.83 -2.20
C LEU A 183 19.94 -14.51 -3.49
N LEU A 184 18.78 -15.18 -3.47
CA LEU A 184 18.20 -15.81 -4.65
C LEU A 184 17.99 -14.78 -5.76
N LEU A 185 17.26 -13.69 -5.52
CA LEU A 185 16.94 -12.71 -6.57
C LEU A 185 18.17 -12.01 -7.13
N PHE A 186 19.14 -11.66 -6.29
CA PHE A 186 20.38 -11.04 -6.76
C PHE A 186 21.27 -12.03 -7.54
N THR A 187 21.31 -13.31 -7.16
CA THR A 187 21.99 -14.34 -7.97
C THR A 187 21.32 -14.52 -9.32
N LEU A 188 19.98 -14.54 -9.35
CA LEU A 188 19.19 -14.62 -10.57
C LEU A 188 19.43 -13.40 -11.48
N LEU A 189 19.47 -12.21 -10.89
CA LEU A 189 19.72 -10.96 -11.60
C LEU A 189 21.16 -10.92 -12.17
N TRP A 190 22.14 -11.39 -11.38
CA TRP A 190 23.51 -11.53 -11.84
C TRP A 190 23.60 -12.46 -13.06
N THR A 191 22.96 -13.63 -12.99
CA THR A 191 22.91 -14.56 -14.13
C THR A 191 22.17 -13.98 -15.33
N ALA A 192 21.08 -13.24 -15.12
CA ALA A 192 20.32 -12.61 -16.20
C ALA A 192 21.10 -11.50 -16.92
N ARG A 193 22.01 -10.83 -16.20
CA ARG A 193 22.81 -9.71 -16.73
C ARG A 193 24.16 -10.14 -17.32
N PHE A 194 24.82 -11.14 -16.73
CA PHE A 194 26.20 -11.52 -17.06
C PHE A 194 26.36 -12.99 -17.45
N GLY A 195 25.33 -13.81 -17.29
CA GLY A 195 25.36 -15.24 -17.60
C GLY A 195 24.93 -15.60 -19.02
N GLY A 196 24.84 -14.60 -19.92
CA GLY A 196 24.54 -14.74 -21.34
C GLY A 196 25.56 -13.99 -22.18
#